data_AF-A0ABD1T3C6-F1
#
_entry.id   AF-A0ABD1T3C6-F1
#
_cell.length_a   1.000
_cell.length_b   1.000
_cell.length_c   1.000
_cell.angle_alpha   90.00
_cell.angle_beta   90.00
_cell.angle_gamma   90.00
#
_symmetry.space_group_name_H-M   'P 1'
#
loop_
_entity.id
_entity.type
_entity.pdbx_description
1 polymer ?
#
loop_
_entity_poly.entity_id
_entity_poly.type
_entity_poly.pdbx_seq_one_letter_code
_entity_poly.pdbx_strand_id
1 'polypeptide(L)'
;MQRMTSYARLTRSLVIERGFCTSKSKNSNDKIVASVVFERLPVVIPKIDPSVYAFQEFSFRWRQQYRREYPEAFLKKSDSRGKGDYQIEFEPAPRITEADKSNNKRSLQRALDRRLYLLLYGPTFASPSGKSVWHFPEKVYASEQTLRECAESALKSVIGDLSHTYFVGNAPMGTYGYTSC
;
A
#
# COMPACT_ATOMS: atom_id res chain seq x y z
N MET A 1 -35.39 35.66 50.70
CA MET A 1 -35.67 34.97 49.41
C MET A 1 -34.94 35.75 48.32
N GLN A 2 -34.05 35.28 47.45
CA GLN A 2 -33.30 34.04 47.22
C GLN A 2 -31.97 34.50 46.58
N ARG A 3 -30.83 33.87 46.92
CA ARG A 3 -29.53 34.11 46.27
C ARG A 3 -29.51 33.38 44.93
N MET A 4 -29.27 34.10 43.82
CA MET A 4 -28.96 33.48 42.52
C MET A 4 -27.49 33.05 42.50
N THR A 5 -27.24 31.75 42.52
CA THR A 5 -25.92 31.17 42.26
C THR A 5 -25.77 30.89 40.75
N SER A 6 -24.79 31.55 40.13
CA SER A 6 -24.38 31.30 38.75
C SER A 6 -23.57 30.00 38.68
N TYR A 7 -24.11 28.97 38.02
CA TYR A 7 -23.36 27.74 37.71
C TYR A 7 -22.64 27.90 36.36
N ALA A 8 -21.34 28.21 36.39
CA ALA A 8 -20.48 28.08 35.24
C ALA A 8 -20.20 26.59 34.98
N ARG A 9 -20.70 26.06 33.86
CA ARG A 9 -20.35 24.70 33.40
C ARG A 9 -18.97 24.73 32.77
N LEU A 10 -17.96 24.29 33.51
CA LEU A 10 -16.65 23.93 32.95
C LEU A 10 -16.81 22.64 32.14
N THR A 11 -16.93 22.76 30.81
CA THR A 11 -16.78 21.61 29.91
C THR A 11 -15.31 21.22 29.84
N ARG A 12 -14.86 20.42 30.81
CA ARG A 12 -13.57 19.77 30.77
C ARG A 12 -13.66 18.65 29.72
N SER A 13 -13.07 18.87 28.55
CA SER A 13 -12.82 17.80 27.56
C SER A 13 -11.98 16.73 28.26
N LEU A 14 -12.63 15.66 28.70
CA LEU A 14 -11.96 14.47 29.19
C LEU A 14 -11.33 13.80 27.97
N VAL A 15 -10.03 14.05 27.75
CA VAL A 15 -9.19 13.14 27.00
C VAL A 15 -9.27 11.82 27.76
N ILE A 16 -10.08 10.90 27.26
CA ILE A 16 -10.16 9.54 27.78
C ILE A 16 -8.81 8.89 27.40
N GLU A 17 -7.84 8.95 28.31
CA GLU A 17 -6.65 8.11 28.22
C GLU A 17 -7.11 6.66 28.18
N ARG A 18 -6.90 5.99 27.04
CA ARG A 18 -7.32 4.61 26.80
C ARG A 18 -6.52 3.66 27.69
N GLY A 19 -7.20 3.01 28.63
CA GLY A 19 -6.62 2.18 29.68
C GLY A 19 -6.18 0.76 29.30
N PHE A 20 -5.76 0.50 28.05
CA PHE A 20 -5.28 -0.85 27.65
C PHE A 20 -3.89 -0.91 27.01
N CYS A 21 -3.18 0.22 26.92
CA CYS A 21 -1.78 0.23 26.45
C CYS A 21 -1.04 1.50 26.89
N THR A 22 -1.16 1.84 28.18
CA THR A 22 -0.03 2.46 28.87
C THR A 22 0.32 1.48 29.96
N SER A 23 1.54 0.96 29.94
CA SER A 23 2.07 0.34 31.13
C SER A 23 1.97 1.39 32.25
N LYS A 24 1.04 1.21 33.19
CA LYS A 24 1.02 1.94 34.47
C LYS A 24 2.20 1.55 35.36
N SER A 25 3.29 1.07 34.78
CA SER A 25 4.56 0.94 35.46
C SER A 25 5.41 2.12 35.01
N LYS A 26 5.72 3.01 35.95
CA LYS A 26 6.77 4.03 35.80
C LYS A 26 8.15 3.42 35.49
N ASN A 27 8.27 2.08 35.42
CA ASN A 27 9.50 1.31 35.29
C ASN A 27 9.54 0.31 34.11
N SER A 28 8.56 0.26 33.20
CA SER A 28 8.70 -0.53 31.96
C SER A 28 8.99 0.38 30.77
N ASN A 29 10.20 0.28 30.21
CA ASN A 29 10.66 1.03 29.04
C ASN A 29 10.05 0.57 27.71
N ASP A 30 8.97 -0.22 27.76
CA ASP A 30 8.40 -0.87 26.58
C ASP A 30 7.54 0.11 25.81
N LYS A 31 8.11 0.66 24.73
CA LYS A 31 7.44 1.61 23.84
C LYS A 31 6.82 0.84 22.68
N ILE A 32 5.51 1.07 22.45
CA ILE A 32 4.84 0.59 21.25
C ILE A 32 5.14 1.56 20.11
N VAL A 33 5.60 1.03 18.99
CA VAL A 33 5.87 1.80 17.76
C VAL A 33 4.93 1.29 16.68
N ALA A 34 4.18 2.21 16.07
CA ALA A 34 3.39 1.92 14.87
C ALA A 34 4.28 2.14 13.66
N SER A 35 4.45 1.11 12.82
CA SER A 35 5.17 1.19 11.54
C SER A 35 4.23 0.89 10.38
N VAL A 36 4.44 1.55 9.24
CA VAL A 36 3.57 1.45 8.07
C VAL A 36 4.34 1.01 6.84
N VAL A 37 3.90 -0.11 6.26
CA VAL A 37 4.37 -0.53 4.93
C VAL A 37 3.46 0.11 3.89
N PHE A 38 3.99 1.11 3.17
CA PHE A 38 3.27 1.73 2.06
C PHE A 38 3.68 1.05 0.74
N GLU A 39 2.72 0.36 0.11
CA GLU A 39 2.96 -0.37 -1.14
C GLU A 39 2.23 0.25 -2.34
N ARG A 40 2.86 0.15 -3.51
CA ARG A 40 2.23 0.38 -4.81
C ARG A 40 2.06 -0.94 -5.52
N LEU A 41 0.82 -1.25 -5.91
CA LEU A 41 0.47 -2.48 -6.63
C LEU A 41 0.98 -2.48 -8.07
N PRO A 42 1.26 -3.67 -8.66
CA PRO A 42 1.66 -3.78 -10.05
C PRO A 42 0.55 -3.28 -10.97
N VAL A 43 0.92 -2.45 -11.93
CA VAL A 43 0.02 -1.89 -12.95
C VAL A 43 -0.11 -2.84 -14.13
N VAL A 44 0.93 -3.61 -14.42
CA VAL A 44 0.98 -4.55 -15.53
C VAL A 44 1.14 -5.98 -14.99
N ILE A 45 0.52 -6.95 -15.66
CA ILE A 45 0.63 -8.37 -15.30
C ILE A 45 2.12 -8.81 -15.39
N PRO A 46 2.69 -9.46 -14.36
CA PRO A 46 4.05 -10.00 -14.38
C PRO A 46 4.33 -10.89 -15.58
N LYS A 47 5.58 -10.92 -16.04
CA LYS A 47 6.00 -11.85 -17.11
C LYS A 47 5.91 -13.29 -16.58
N ILE A 48 5.25 -14.14 -17.37
CA ILE A 48 5.14 -15.57 -17.11
C ILE A 48 6.49 -16.23 -17.41
N ASP A 49 6.82 -17.29 -16.67
CA ASP A 49 8.01 -18.09 -16.95
C ASP A 49 7.96 -18.73 -18.35
N PRO A 50 9.08 -18.82 -19.10
CA PRO A 50 9.08 -19.36 -20.46
C PRO A 50 8.52 -20.79 -20.58
N SER A 51 8.72 -21.65 -19.57
CA SER A 51 8.20 -23.01 -19.58
C SER A 51 6.67 -23.06 -19.48
N VAL A 52 6.12 -22.22 -18.60
CA VAL A 52 4.66 -22.07 -18.44
C VAL A 52 4.04 -21.47 -19.69
N TYR A 53 4.71 -20.47 -20.29
CA TYR A 53 4.29 -19.90 -21.56
C TYR A 53 4.26 -20.94 -22.69
N ALA A 54 5.33 -21.72 -22.84
CA ALA A 54 5.41 -22.77 -23.85
C ALA A 54 4.31 -23.83 -23.68
N PHE A 55 4.02 -24.22 -22.44
CA PHE A 55 2.92 -25.14 -22.15
C PHE A 55 1.55 -24.52 -22.47
N GLN A 56 1.34 -23.23 -22.16
CA GLN A 56 0.09 -22.54 -22.49
C GLN A 56 -0.13 -22.45 -24.00
N GLU A 57 0.90 -22.11 -24.77
CA GLU A 57 0.83 -22.11 -26.24
C GLU A 57 0.57 -23.51 -26.80
N PHE A 58 1.29 -24.51 -26.29
CA PHE A 58 1.06 -25.91 -26.67
C PHE A 58 -0.39 -26.32 -26.38
N SER A 59 -0.88 -26.07 -25.16
CA SER A 59 -2.24 -26.41 -24.75
C SER A 59 -3.29 -25.67 -25.59
N PHE A 60 -3.05 -24.40 -25.91
CA PHE A 60 -3.93 -23.62 -26.79
C PHE A 60 -4.01 -24.25 -28.18
N ARG A 61 -2.87 -24.61 -28.79
CA ARG A 61 -2.79 -25.25 -30.11
C ARG A 61 -3.43 -26.62 -30.11
N TRP A 62 -3.10 -27.46 -29.12
CA TRP A 62 -3.69 -28.78 -28.94
C TRP A 62 -5.22 -28.69 -28.84
N ARG A 63 -5.73 -27.74 -28.07
CA ARG A 63 -7.17 -27.53 -27.92
C ARG A 63 -7.84 -27.10 -29.23
N GLN A 64 -7.19 -26.33 -30.10
CA GLN A 64 -7.79 -25.97 -31.39
C GLN A 64 -8.05 -27.19 -32.28
N GLN A 65 -7.24 -28.25 -32.19
CA GLN A 65 -7.40 -29.46 -33.02
C GLN A 65 -8.72 -30.20 -32.74
N TYR A 66 -9.16 -30.19 -31.49
CA TYR A 66 -10.35 -30.93 -31.04
C TYR A 66 -11.52 -30.00 -30.71
N ARG A 67 -11.39 -28.70 -30.99
CA ARG A 67 -12.47 -27.74 -30.76
C ARG A 67 -13.52 -27.87 -31.85
N ARG A 68 -14.77 -27.70 -31.44
CA ARG A 68 -15.88 -27.53 -32.39
C ARG A 68 -15.60 -26.31 -33.25
N GLU A 69 -15.63 -26.49 -34.57
CA GLU A 69 -15.55 -25.38 -35.51
C GLU A 69 -16.77 -24.46 -35.34
N TYR A 70 -16.51 -23.17 -35.25
CA TYR A 70 -17.57 -22.17 -35.17
C TYR A 70 -18.11 -21.88 -36.57
N PRO A 71 -19.45 -21.77 -36.74
CA PRO A 71 -20.01 -21.40 -38.03
C PRO A 71 -19.49 -20.05 -38.50
N GLU A 72 -18.96 -20.01 -39.73
CA GLU A 72 -18.44 -18.80 -40.39
C GLU A 72 -19.47 -17.65 -40.42
N ALA A 73 -20.75 -17.98 -40.57
CA ALA A 73 -21.85 -17.00 -40.54
C ALA A 73 -21.93 -16.22 -39.22
N PHE A 74 -21.53 -16.83 -38.10
CA PHE A 74 -21.49 -16.16 -36.80
C PHE A 74 -20.27 -15.23 -36.69
N LEU A 75 -19.09 -15.69 -37.13
CA LEU A 75 -17.84 -14.93 -37.08
C LEU A 75 -17.86 -13.71 -38.01
N LYS A 76 -18.30 -13.89 -39.26
CA LYS A 76 -18.32 -12.81 -40.28
C LYS A 76 -19.37 -11.73 -40.04
N LYS A 77 -20.28 -11.96 -39.09
CA LYS A 77 -21.29 -10.96 -38.73
C LYS A 77 -20.66 -9.65 -38.22
N SER A 78 -19.49 -9.71 -37.58
CA SER A 78 -18.78 -8.51 -37.13
C SER A 78 -18.19 -7.67 -38.26
N ASP A 79 -17.84 -8.28 -39.39
CA ASP A 79 -17.20 -7.57 -40.52
C ASP A 79 -18.17 -6.58 -41.17
N SER A 80 -19.48 -6.84 -41.04
CA SER A 80 -20.54 -5.92 -41.48
C SER A 80 -20.62 -4.62 -40.68
N ARG A 81 -19.99 -4.53 -39.50
CA ARG A 81 -20.08 -3.35 -38.62
C ARG A 81 -19.20 -2.16 -39.07
N GLY A 82 -18.43 -2.31 -40.15
CA GLY A 82 -17.48 -1.30 -40.59
C GLY A 82 -16.30 -1.16 -39.62
N LYS A 83 -15.12 -0.80 -40.14
CA LYS A 83 -14.05 -0.33 -39.26
C LYS A 83 -14.40 1.11 -38.88
N GLY A 84 -14.40 1.44 -37.58
CA GLY A 84 -14.74 2.79 -37.11
C GLY A 84 -13.84 3.86 -37.73
N ASP A 85 -14.26 5.12 -37.64
CA ASP A 85 -13.61 6.26 -38.31
C ASP A 85 -12.13 6.47 -37.91
N TYR A 86 -11.71 5.91 -36.78
CA TYR A 86 -10.33 5.89 -36.31
C TYR A 86 -9.58 4.67 -36.85
N GLN A 87 -8.88 4.86 -37.97
CA GLN A 87 -8.00 3.86 -38.60
C GLN A 87 -6.58 3.90 -38.03
N ILE A 88 -6.44 4.05 -36.71
CA ILE A 88 -5.14 3.99 -36.05
C ILE A 88 -4.95 2.56 -35.54
N GLU A 89 -3.89 1.90 -36.00
CA GLU A 89 -3.52 0.59 -35.49
C GLU A 89 -3.09 0.72 -34.03
N PHE A 90 -3.66 -0.13 -33.17
CA PHE A 90 -3.36 -0.08 -31.75
C PHE A 90 -1.96 -0.63 -31.48
N GLU A 91 -1.03 0.25 -31.15
CA GLU A 91 0.29 -0.12 -30.65
C GLU A 91 0.33 0.00 -29.12
N PRO A 92 0.54 -1.11 -28.39
CA PRO A 92 0.60 -1.05 -26.94
C PRO A 92 1.86 -0.32 -26.46
N ALA A 93 1.70 0.48 -25.39
CA ALA A 93 2.81 1.17 -24.77
C ALA A 93 3.90 0.19 -24.28
N PRO A 94 5.20 0.56 -24.36
CA PRO A 94 6.27 -0.30 -23.93
C PRO A 94 6.20 -0.55 -22.41
N ARG A 95 6.52 -1.78 -22.02
CA ARG A 95 6.53 -2.19 -20.61
C ARG A 95 7.70 -1.63 -19.80
N ILE A 96 8.77 -1.22 -20.48
CA ILE A 96 9.99 -0.68 -19.88
C ILE A 96 9.92 0.84 -19.96
N THR A 97 9.92 1.49 -18.80
CA THR A 97 9.88 2.95 -18.69
C THR A 97 11.29 3.55 -18.67
N GLU A 98 11.40 4.87 -18.80
CA GLU A 98 12.67 5.59 -18.62
C GLU A 98 13.24 5.41 -17.20
N ALA A 99 12.37 5.39 -16.19
CA ALA A 99 12.74 5.16 -14.79
C ALA A 99 13.31 3.75 -14.55
N ASP A 100 12.93 2.77 -15.36
CA ASP A 100 13.52 1.43 -15.35
C ASP A 100 14.95 1.44 -15.89
N LYS A 101 15.17 2.13 -17.01
CA LYS A 101 16.49 2.26 -17.63
C LYS A 101 17.49 2.96 -16.70
N SER A 102 17.04 3.99 -16.00
CA SER A 102 17.88 4.74 -15.05
C SER A 102 17.89 4.16 -13.63
N ASN A 103 17.16 3.06 -13.37
CA ASN A 103 16.94 2.46 -12.05
C ASN A 103 16.57 3.49 -10.95
N ASN A 104 15.69 4.44 -11.27
CA ASN A 104 15.32 5.51 -10.35
C ASN A 104 14.39 4.99 -9.24
N LYS A 105 14.95 4.75 -8.04
CA LYS A 105 14.21 4.24 -6.87
C LYS A 105 13.24 5.24 -6.25
N ARG A 106 13.32 6.53 -6.60
CA ARG A 106 12.40 7.58 -6.12
C ARG A 106 11.13 7.69 -6.97
N SER A 107 11.16 7.19 -8.20
CA SER A 107 10.00 7.23 -9.10
C SER A 107 9.06 6.04 -8.87
N LEU A 108 7.76 6.30 -8.90
CA LEU A 108 6.71 5.28 -8.90
C LEU A 108 6.51 4.63 -10.28
N GLN A 109 7.02 5.24 -11.35
CA GLN A 109 6.87 4.72 -12.71
C GLN A 109 7.85 3.58 -13.03
N ARG A 110 8.72 3.21 -12.09
CA ARG A 110 9.61 2.05 -12.19
C ARG A 110 8.86 0.74 -11.93
N ALA A 111 9.30 -0.34 -12.57
CA ALA A 111 8.88 -1.73 -12.38
C ALA A 111 7.36 -1.89 -12.31
N LEU A 112 6.69 -1.52 -13.40
CA LEU A 112 5.22 -1.54 -13.50
C LEU A 112 4.61 -2.92 -13.24
N ASP A 113 5.39 -3.98 -13.37
CA ASP A 113 5.00 -5.37 -13.16
C ASP A 113 5.24 -5.89 -11.74
N ARG A 114 5.82 -5.08 -10.85
CA ARG A 114 6.15 -5.46 -9.48
C ARG A 114 5.51 -4.55 -8.44
N ARG A 115 5.39 -5.07 -7.23
CA ARG A 115 5.06 -4.28 -6.04
C ARG A 115 6.26 -3.43 -5.64
N LEU A 116 6.02 -2.16 -5.34
CA LEU A 116 7.02 -1.27 -4.77
C LEU A 116 6.67 -0.95 -3.33
N TYR A 117 7.68 -0.75 -2.50
CA TYR A 117 7.53 -0.38 -1.09
C TYR A 117 8.27 0.93 -0.79
N LEU A 118 7.68 1.78 0.04
CA LEU A 118 8.33 2.98 0.55
C LEU A 118 9.27 2.63 1.70
N LEU A 119 10.55 3.01 1.57
CA LEU A 119 11.52 2.97 2.66
C LEU A 119 12.14 4.35 2.85
N LEU A 120 12.41 4.67 4.11
CA LEU A 120 13.06 5.90 4.55
C LEU A 120 14.46 5.59 5.07
N TYR A 121 15.38 6.53 4.88
CA TYR A 121 16.72 6.43 5.44
C TYR A 121 16.87 7.48 6.53
N GLY A 122 17.12 7.05 7.76
CA GLY A 122 17.24 7.96 8.90
C GLY A 122 17.40 7.25 10.23
N PRO A 123 17.47 8.02 11.33
CA PRO A 123 17.48 7.46 12.67
C PRO A 123 16.14 6.80 12.98
N THR A 124 16.18 5.61 13.57
CA THR A 124 14.98 4.88 14.02
C THR A 124 14.85 4.93 15.53
N PHE A 125 13.63 4.75 16.04
CA PHE A 125 13.38 4.65 17.48
C PHE A 125 14.08 3.45 18.11
N ALA A 126 14.41 2.44 17.30
CA ALA A 126 15.03 1.21 17.75
C ALA A 126 16.54 1.13 17.54
N SER A 127 17.18 2.14 16.92
CA SER A 127 18.64 2.17 16.77
C SER A 127 19.27 2.83 18.01
N PRO A 128 19.88 2.06 18.94
CA PRO A 128 20.39 2.63 20.20
C PRO A 128 21.58 3.57 19.97
N SER A 129 22.20 3.48 18.79
CA SER A 129 23.43 4.19 18.43
C SER A 129 23.19 5.42 17.54
N GLY A 130 21.94 5.77 17.25
CA GLY A 130 21.59 6.90 16.38
C GLY A 130 22.05 6.73 14.92
N LYS A 131 22.53 5.54 14.54
CA LYS A 131 22.95 5.23 13.17
C LYS A 131 21.75 5.24 12.24
N SER A 132 21.90 5.88 11.09
CA SER A 132 20.89 5.89 10.05
C SER A 132 20.75 4.51 9.42
N VAL A 133 19.52 3.99 9.39
CA VAL A 133 19.18 2.68 8.83
C VAL A 133 17.95 2.84 7.94
N TRP A 134 17.82 1.98 6.93
CA TRP A 134 16.61 1.91 6.13
C TRP A 134 15.46 1.31 6.96
N HIS A 135 14.36 2.04 7.06
CA HIS A 135 13.21 1.67 7.87
C HIS A 135 11.90 2.11 7.22
N PHE A 136 10.80 1.63 7.75
CA PHE A 136 9.46 2.06 7.35
C PHE A 136 9.06 3.34 8.08
N PRO A 137 8.16 4.17 7.53
CA PRO A 137 7.51 5.23 8.29
C PRO A 137 7.01 4.71 9.64
N GLU A 138 7.59 5.23 10.72
CA GLU A 138 7.32 4.77 12.08
C GLU A 138 7.04 5.93 13.03
N LYS A 139 6.21 5.68 14.04
CA LYS A 139 5.85 6.65 15.06
C LYS A 139 5.60 5.95 16.39
N VAL A 140 6.16 6.51 17.46
CA VAL A 140 5.88 6.04 18.83
C VAL A 140 4.42 6.33 19.16
N TYR A 141 3.71 5.30 19.61
CA TYR A 141 2.33 5.43 20.05
C TYR A 141 2.26 6.15 21.39
N ALA A 142 1.62 7.31 21.43
CA ALA A 142 1.53 8.12 22.65
C ALA A 142 0.17 8.80 22.83
N SER A 143 -0.29 9.57 21.84
CA SER A 143 -1.44 10.47 21.99
C SER A 143 -2.64 10.13 21.10
N GLU A 144 -2.47 9.27 20.11
CA GLU A 144 -3.52 8.87 19.19
C GLU A 144 -4.51 7.91 19.83
N GLN A 145 -5.73 7.85 19.28
CA GLN A 145 -6.74 6.99 19.87
C GLN A 145 -6.49 5.53 19.48
N THR A 146 -6.26 5.25 18.20
CA THR A 146 -6.01 3.89 17.69
C THR A 146 -4.59 3.74 17.14
N LEU A 147 -4.07 2.50 17.14
CA LEU A 147 -2.80 2.19 16.48
C LEU A 147 -2.85 2.50 14.98
N ARG A 148 -4.02 2.34 14.36
CA ARG A 148 -4.27 2.73 12.97
C ARG A 148 -4.11 4.23 12.75
N GLU A 149 -4.73 5.06 13.60
CA GLU A 149 -4.56 6.53 13.52
C GLU A 149 -3.10 6.96 13.74
N CYS A 150 -2.37 6.28 14.62
CA CYS A 150 -0.94 6.52 14.81
C CYS A 150 -0.13 6.20 13.54
N ALA A 151 -0.41 5.06 12.92
CA ALA A 151 0.14 4.67 11.63
C ALA A 151 -0.21 5.68 10.51
N GLU A 152 -1.48 6.09 10.40
CA GLU A 152 -1.93 7.11 9.46
C GLU A 152 -1.18 8.43 9.67
N SER A 153 -1.03 8.86 10.92
CA SER A 153 -0.24 10.05 11.26
C SER A 153 1.25 9.90 10.92
N ALA A 154 1.83 8.71 11.10
CA ALA A 154 3.22 8.42 10.74
C ALA A 154 3.46 8.51 9.23
N LEU A 155 2.50 8.02 8.43
CA LEU A 155 2.57 8.14 6.99
C LEU A 155 2.33 9.60 6.53
N LYS A 156 1.40 10.29 7.19
CA LYS A 156 1.06 11.70 6.91
C LYS A 156 2.25 12.63 7.15
N SER A 157 3.08 12.39 8.16
CA SER A 157 4.26 13.24 8.40
C SER A 157 5.31 13.13 7.28
N VAL A 158 5.30 12.03 6.51
CA VAL A 158 6.26 11.75 5.45
C VAL A 158 5.73 12.20 4.09
N ILE A 159 4.48 11.85 3.76
CA ILE A 159 3.87 12.10 2.44
C ILE A 159 3.05 13.41 2.43
N GLY A 160 2.60 13.88 3.58
CA GLY A 160 1.77 15.08 3.73
C GLY A 160 0.28 14.81 3.51
N ASP A 161 -0.10 14.41 2.30
CA ASP A 161 -1.49 14.10 1.94
C ASP A 161 -1.75 12.59 1.91
N LEU A 162 -2.89 12.19 2.48
CA LEU A 162 -3.35 10.80 2.55
C LEU A 162 -4.53 10.51 1.62
N SER A 163 -5.00 11.48 0.82
CA SER A 163 -6.16 11.36 -0.08
C SER A 163 -6.09 10.16 -1.05
N HIS A 164 -4.87 9.79 -1.47
CA HIS A 164 -4.61 8.67 -2.39
C HIS A 164 -4.07 7.41 -1.70
N THR A 165 -4.33 7.25 -0.40
CA THR A 165 -3.89 6.08 0.37
C THR A 165 -5.07 5.27 0.91
N TYR A 166 -4.90 3.95 1.02
CA TYR A 166 -5.92 3.05 1.53
C TYR A 166 -5.35 2.10 2.58
N PHE A 167 -5.85 2.18 3.81
CA PHE A 167 -5.47 1.29 4.91
C PHE A 167 -6.41 0.10 4.98
N VAL A 168 -5.86 -1.09 4.71
CA VAL A 168 -6.60 -2.36 4.52
C VAL A 168 -7.45 -2.77 5.73
N GLY A 169 -6.97 -2.53 6.95
CA GLY A 169 -7.63 -2.97 8.19
C GLY A 169 -7.28 -2.12 9.41
N ASN A 170 -7.91 -2.41 10.55
CA ASN A 170 -7.63 -1.75 11.83
C ASN A 170 -6.64 -2.54 12.70
N ALA A 171 -6.55 -3.86 12.50
CA ALA A 171 -5.59 -4.70 13.17
C ALA A 171 -4.19 -4.54 12.55
N PRO A 172 -3.10 -4.61 13.36
CA PRO A 172 -1.75 -4.62 12.83
C PRO A 172 -1.49 -5.89 12.00
N MET A 173 -0.66 -5.78 10.96
CA MET A 173 -0.29 -6.93 10.11
C MET A 173 0.69 -7.88 10.78
N GLY A 174 1.50 -7.38 11.71
CA GLY A 174 2.49 -8.16 12.44
C GLY A 174 3.15 -7.31 13.53
N THR A 175 3.83 -7.98 14.44
CA THR A 175 4.57 -7.36 15.55
C THR A 175 6.02 -7.78 15.50
N TYR A 176 6.94 -6.85 15.73
CA TYR A 176 8.36 -7.12 15.83
C TYR A 176 8.89 -6.61 17.17
N GLY A 177 9.52 -7.49 17.94
CA GLY A 177 10.14 -7.15 19.21
C GLY A 177 11.60 -6.78 19.01
N TYR A 178 12.00 -5.60 19.49
CA TYR A 178 13.40 -5.24 19.60
C TYR A 178 13.94 -5.82 20.90
N THR A 179 14.69 -6.92 20.82
CA THR A 179 15.50 -7.37 21.95
C THR A 179 16.76 -6.52 21.98
N SER A 180 16.95 -5.73 23.03
CA SER A 180 18.26 -5.17 23.34
C SER A 180 19.18 -6.34 23.71
N CYS A 181 20.09 -6.71 22.82
CA CYS A 181 21.22 -7.58 23.16
C CYS A 181 22.25 -6.80 23.99
#